data_AF-A0A0T5VIW5-F1
#
_entry.id   AF-A0A0T5VIW5-F1
#
_cell.length_a   1.000
_cell.length_b   1.000
_cell.length_c   1.000
_cell.angle_alpha   90.00
_cell.angle_beta   90.00
_cell.angle_gamma   90.00
#
_symmetry.space_group_name_H-M   'P 1'
#
loop_
_entity.id
_entity.type
_entity.pdbx_description
1 polymer ?
#
loop_
_entity_poly.entity_id
_entity_poly.type
_entity_poly.pdbx_seq_one_letter_code
_entity_poly.pdbx_strand_id
1 'polypeptide(L)'
;MSLKGISKTTVANLIGLLDQLEELERMIGTDPDGCDEVKKLKQELIETYQKYEFMVREITEQIGVYQDLYGKIRFRFVPEKLKSLRRIIPQDSYEFTLLKESIQKSHLI
;
A
#
# COMPACT_ATOMS: atom_id res chain seq x y z
N MET A 1 -5.35 -13.12 2.73
CA MET A 1 -3.90 -13.37 2.80
C MET A 1 -3.22 -12.12 3.32
N SER A 2 -2.53 -12.19 4.47
CA SER A 2 -1.80 -11.05 5.03
C SER A 2 -0.46 -10.92 4.30
N LEU A 3 -0.34 -9.91 3.43
CA LEU A 3 0.94 -9.52 2.86
C LEU A 3 1.78 -8.92 3.98
N LYS A 4 2.59 -9.75 4.64
CA LYS A 4 3.60 -9.27 5.59
C LYS A 4 4.71 -8.61 4.76
N GLY A 5 4.77 -7.28 4.81
CA GLY A 5 5.88 -6.52 4.24
C GLY A 5 7.20 -6.79 4.94
N ILE A 6 8.28 -6.15 4.48
CA ILE A 6 9.58 -6.20 5.13
C ILE A 6 9.50 -5.44 6.46
N SER A 7 9.73 -6.14 7.56
CA SER A 7 9.67 -5.58 8.91
C SER A 7 10.85 -4.64 9.18
N LYS A 8 10.54 -3.41 9.59
CA LYS A 8 11.54 -2.42 10.02
C LYS A 8 12.45 -2.95 11.13
N THR A 9 11.87 -3.65 12.09
CA THR A 9 12.60 -4.25 13.21
C THR A 9 13.58 -5.30 12.73
N THR A 10 13.18 -6.12 11.74
CA THR A 10 14.07 -7.16 11.19
C THR A 10 15.26 -6.54 10.46
N VAL A 11 15.04 -5.47 9.68
CA VAL A 11 16.13 -4.77 8.98
C VAL A 11 17.05 -4.05 9.96
N ALA A 12 16.51 -3.39 10.99
CA ALA A 12 17.31 -2.77 12.03
C ALA A 12 18.19 -3.78 12.77
N ASN A 13 17.65 -4.97 13.07
CA ASN A 13 18.43 -6.06 13.67
C ASN A 13 19.55 -6.55 12.74
N LEU A 14 19.28 -6.70 11.45
CA LEU A 14 20.29 -7.11 10.47
C LEU A 14 21.42 -6.08 10.34
N ILE A 15 21.10 -4.79 10.32
CA ILE A 15 22.11 -3.72 10.34
C ILE A 15 22.96 -3.82 11.61
N GLY A 16 22.34 -4.01 12.78
CA GLY A 16 23.07 -4.17 14.04
C GLY A 16 23.97 -5.42 14.07
N LEU A 17 23.56 -6.52 13.43
CA LEU A 17 24.41 -7.70 13.29
C LEU A 17 25.60 -7.45 12.35
N LEU A 18 25.41 -6.67 11.28
CA LEU A 18 26.51 -6.26 10.39
C LEU A 18 27.49 -5.31 11.10
N ASP A 19 27.00 -4.43 11.98
CA ASP A 19 27.86 -3.60 12.83
C ASP A 19 28.75 -4.45 13.75
N GLN A 20 28.16 -5.47 14.39
CA GLN A 20 28.90 -6.40 15.24
C GLN A 20 29.92 -7.22 14.44
N LEU A 21 29.58 -7.62 13.22
CA LEU A 21 30.49 -8.35 12.34
C LEU A 21 31.69 -7.49 11.92
N GLU A 22 31.45 -6.22 11.54
CA GLU A 22 32.50 -5.26 11.19
C GLU A 22 33.46 -5.03 12.37
N GLU A 23 32.93 -4.92 13.60
CA GLU A 23 33.74 -4.78 14.81
C GLU A 23 34.61 -6.02 15.07
N LEU A 24 34.05 -7.22 14.91
CA LEU A 24 34.78 -8.47 15.10
C LEU A 24 35.89 -8.64 14.06
N GLU A 25 35.63 -8.36 12.78
CA GLU A 25 36.66 -8.42 11.73
C GLU A 25 37.81 -7.45 11.99
N ARG A 26 37.48 -6.23 12.45
CA ARG A 26 38.47 -5.22 12.83
C ARG A 26 39.30 -5.66 14.04
N MET A 27 38.69 -6.33 15.02
CA MET A 27 39.38 -6.82 16.22
C MET A 27 40.29 -8.02 15.94
N ILE A 28 39.87 -8.92 15.05
CA ILE A 28 40.63 -10.12 14.70
C ILE A 28 41.83 -9.77 13.80
N GLY A 29 41.82 -8.58 13.19
CA GLY A 29 42.89 -8.12 12.28
C GLY A 29 42.95 -8.93 10.98
N THR A 30 41.88 -9.67 10.69
CA THR A 30 41.71 -10.43 9.46
C THR A 30 41.35 -9.49 8.32
N ASP A 31 42.05 -9.71 7.21
CA ASP A 31 41.78 -9.27 5.83
C ASP A 31 41.02 -7.93 5.66
N PRO A 32 41.70 -6.85 5.22
CA PRO A 32 41.07 -5.58 4.87
C PRO A 32 39.89 -5.74 3.89
N ASP A 33 39.94 -6.74 3.00
CA ASP A 33 38.94 -6.96 1.98
C ASP A 33 37.58 -7.42 2.58
N GLY A 34 37.59 -8.24 3.64
CA GLY A 34 36.36 -8.68 4.32
C GLY A 34 35.63 -7.55 5.04
N CYS A 35 36.38 -6.67 5.70
CA CYS A 35 35.85 -5.48 6.38
C CYS A 35 35.19 -4.51 5.39
N ASP A 36 35.73 -4.40 4.18
CA ASP A 36 35.15 -3.58 3.12
C ASP A 36 33.90 -4.23 2.49
N GLU A 37 33.84 -5.56 2.41
CA GLU A 37 32.63 -6.30 2.00
C GLU A 37 31.47 -6.12 2.98
N VAL A 38 31.71 -6.22 4.30
CA VAL A 38 30.66 -6.04 5.33
C VAL A 38 30.09 -4.62 5.29
N LYS A 39 30.96 -3.60 5.16
CA LYS A 39 30.51 -2.20 4.98
C LYS A 39 29.66 -2.03 3.73
N LYS A 40 30.07 -2.65 2.63
CA LYS A 40 29.33 -2.59 1.36
C LYS A 40 27.95 -3.25 1.51
N LEU A 41 27.87 -4.44 2.10
CA LEU A 41 26.62 -5.14 2.35
C LEU A 41 25.67 -4.32 3.25
N LYS A 42 26.21 -3.69 4.30
CA LYS A 42 25.45 -2.80 5.17
C LYS A 42 24.88 -1.60 4.40
N GLN A 43 25.71 -0.96 3.58
CA GLN A 43 25.28 0.18 2.77
C GLN A 43 24.19 -0.23 1.76
N GLU A 44 24.38 -1.35 1.07
CA GLU A 44 23.40 -1.90 0.12
C GLU A 44 22.06 -2.23 0.80
N LEU A 45 22.10 -2.81 2.01
CA LEU A 45 20.91 -3.11 2.78
C LEU A 45 20.14 -1.85 3.18
N ILE A 46 20.85 -0.81 3.64
CA ILE A 46 20.24 0.48 4.01
C ILE A 46 19.56 1.12 2.79
N GLU A 47 20.27 1.21 1.67
CA GLU A 47 19.74 1.83 0.45
C GLU A 47 18.55 1.07 -0.11
N THR A 48 18.63 -0.27 -0.13
CA THR A 48 17.55 -1.12 -0.61
C THR A 48 16.32 -0.98 0.28
N TYR A 49 16.50 -0.92 1.59
CA TYR A 49 15.39 -0.74 2.52
C TYR A 49 14.73 0.64 2.40
N GLN A 50 15.51 1.70 2.22
CA GLN A 50 14.98 3.04 1.98
C GLN A 50 14.15 3.12 0.69
N LYS A 51 14.63 2.49 -0.40
CA LYS A 51 13.86 2.37 -1.65
C LYS A 51 12.56 1.61 -1.43
N TYR A 52 12.61 0.52 -0.65
CA TYR A 52 11.42 -0.23 -0.27
C TYR A 52 10.42 0.64 0.50
N GLU A 53 10.85 1.35 1.54
CA GLU A 53 9.98 2.23 2.33
C GLU A 53 9.32 3.33 1.46
N PHE A 54 10.08 3.90 0.52
CA PHE A 54 9.56 4.87 -0.44
C PHE A 54 8.44 4.28 -1.32
N MET A 55 8.67 3.11 -1.92
CA MET A 55 7.66 2.44 -2.75
C MET A 55 6.39 2.10 -1.96
N VAL A 56 6.54 1.63 -0.72
CA VAL A 56 5.39 1.33 0.16
C VAL A 56 4.58 2.58 0.43
N ARG A 57 5.24 3.73 0.67
CA ARG A 57 4.57 5.01 0.87
C ARG A 57 3.79 5.43 -0.38
N GLU A 58 4.41 5.39 -1.55
CA GLU A 58 3.73 5.75 -2.82
C GLU A 58 2.49 4.87 -3.08
N ILE A 59 2.60 3.56 -2.86
CA ILE A 59 1.46 2.64 -3.00
C ILE A 59 0.36 3.00 -2.00
N THR A 60 0.72 3.33 -0.75
CA THR A 60 -0.25 3.72 0.28
C THR A 60 -0.99 4.99 -0.11
N GLU A 61 -0.27 5.99 -0.62
CA GLU A 61 -0.85 7.24 -1.13
C GLU A 61 -1.81 6.97 -2.29
N GLN A 62 -1.41 6.15 -3.27
CA GLN A 62 -2.27 5.79 -4.39
C GLN A 62 -3.54 5.06 -3.94
N ILE A 63 -3.42 4.11 -3.00
CA ILE A 63 -4.58 3.42 -2.42
C ILE A 63 -5.53 4.42 -1.78
N GLY A 64 -5.01 5.41 -1.05
CA GLY A 64 -5.82 6.49 -0.46
C GLY A 64 -6.60 7.28 -1.52
N VAL A 65 -5.95 7.65 -2.63
CA VAL A 65 -6.59 8.34 -3.76
C VAL A 65 -7.70 7.48 -4.38
N TYR A 66 -7.46 6.19 -4.61
CA TYR A 66 -8.47 5.29 -5.17
C TYR A 66 -9.64 5.07 -4.23
N GLN A 67 -9.40 4.97 -2.91
CA GLN A 67 -10.46 4.86 -1.91
C GLN A 67 -11.33 6.11 -1.86
N ASP A 68 -10.72 7.30 -1.92
CA ASP A 68 -11.47 8.57 -1.99
C ASP A 68 -12.29 8.67 -3.29
N LEU A 69 -11.69 8.33 -4.44
CA LEU A 69 -12.40 8.31 -5.72
C LEU A 69 -13.57 7.32 -5.69
N TYR A 70 -13.34 6.12 -5.16
CA TYR A 70 -14.38 5.12 -4.98
C TYR A 70 -15.51 5.66 -4.09
N GLY A 71 -15.17 6.30 -2.96
CA GLY A 71 -16.14 6.94 -2.07
C GLY A 71 -16.96 8.02 -2.78
N LYS A 72 -16.31 8.91 -3.55
CA LYS A 72 -16.98 9.94 -4.35
C LYS A 72 -17.95 9.34 -5.36
N ILE A 73 -17.53 8.29 -6.08
CA ILE A 73 -18.37 7.62 -7.06
C ILE A 73 -19.54 6.93 -6.37
N ARG A 74 -19.27 6.12 -5.36
CA ARG A 74 -20.24 5.29 -4.65
C ARG A 74 -21.29 6.11 -3.90
N PHE A 75 -20.88 7.14 -3.17
CA PHE A 75 -21.77 7.84 -2.24
C PHE A 75 -22.31 9.17 -2.77
N ARG A 76 -21.69 9.76 -3.79
CA ARG A 76 -22.18 11.02 -4.39
C ARG A 76 -22.66 10.81 -5.81
N PHE A 77 -21.81 10.32 -6.70
CA PHE A 77 -22.15 10.28 -8.12
C PHE A 77 -23.27 9.29 -8.45
N VAL A 78 -23.10 8.02 -8.06
CA VAL A 78 -24.07 6.95 -8.38
C VAL A 78 -25.46 7.25 -7.80
N PRO A 79 -25.61 7.60 -6.50
CA PRO A 79 -26.94 7.87 -5.93
C PRO A 79 -27.62 9.07 -6.60
N GLU A 80 -26.90 10.15 -6.88
CA GLU A 80 -27.48 11.33 -7.55
C GLU A 80 -27.89 11.01 -8.99
N LYS A 81 -27.09 10.23 -9.72
CA LYS A 81 -27.47 9.78 -11.07
C LYS A 81 -28.70 8.87 -11.04
N LEU A 82 -28.77 7.90 -10.13
CA LEU A 82 -29.94 7.03 -10.00
C LEU A 82 -31.20 7.83 -9.60
N LYS A 83 -31.09 8.80 -8.69
CA LYS A 83 -32.20 9.70 -8.33
C LYS A 83 -32.66 10.53 -9.52
N SER A 84 -31.73 11.05 -10.32
CA SER A 84 -32.06 11.84 -11.52
C SER A 84 -32.79 11.00 -12.57
N LEU A 85 -32.32 9.78 -12.85
CA LEU A 85 -32.97 8.85 -13.76
C LEU A 85 -34.38 8.48 -13.30
N ARG A 86 -34.59 8.27 -11.99
CA ARG A 86 -35.90 7.93 -11.42
C ARG A 86 -36.94 9.03 -11.67
N ARG A 87 -36.53 10.29 -11.84
CA ARG A 87 -37.45 11.40 -12.14
C ARG A 87 -37.89 11.45 -13.60
N ILE A 88 -37.14 10.81 -14.50
CA ILE A 88 -37.34 10.88 -15.95
C ILE A 88 -38.06 9.63 -16.46
N ILE A 89 -37.77 8.47 -15.86
CA ILE A 89 -38.33 7.19 -16.31
C ILE A 89 -39.81 7.08 -15.88
N PRO A 90 -40.73 6.71 -16.80
CA PRO A 90 -42.13 6.45 -16.48
C PRO A 90 -42.27 5.37 -15.39
N GLN A 91 -43.14 5.60 -14.40
CA GLN A 91 -43.25 4.71 -13.24
C GLN A 91 -43.78 3.31 -13.58
N ASP A 92 -44.49 3.19 -14.71
CA ASP A 92 -45.11 1.95 -15.17
C ASP A 92 -44.15 1.08 -16.00
N SER A 93 -42.91 1.53 -16.20
CA SER A 93 -41.93 0.86 -17.04
C SER A 93 -41.13 -0.19 -16.27
N TYR A 94 -40.68 -1.22 -16.99
CA TYR A 94 -39.82 -2.27 -16.43
C TYR A 94 -38.48 -1.70 -15.95
N GLU A 95 -37.93 -0.72 -16.68
CA GLU A 95 -36.70 0.00 -16.35
C GLU A 95 -36.81 0.74 -15.01
N PHE A 96 -37.99 1.24 -14.65
CA PHE A 96 -38.22 1.87 -13.35
C PHE A 96 -38.09 0.87 -12.20
N THR A 97 -38.57 -0.36 -12.39
CA THR A 97 -38.46 -1.45 -11.41
C THR A 97 -37.00 -1.85 -11.21
N LEU A 98 -36.25 -2.05 -12.30
CA LEU A 98 -34.81 -2.33 -12.25
C LEU A 98 -34.01 -1.21 -11.58
N LEU A 99 -34.38 0.05 -11.84
CA LEU A 99 -33.74 1.20 -11.22
C LEU A 99 -33.99 1.25 -9.71
N LYS A 100 -35.22 0.95 -9.26
CA LYS A 100 -35.58 0.92 -7.83
C LYS A 100 -34.76 -0.13 -7.07
N GLU A 101 -34.61 -1.32 -7.62
CA GLU A 101 -33.76 -2.37 -7.06
C GLU A 101 -32.28 -1.97 -7.01
N SER A 102 -31.79 -1.32 -8.07
CA SER A 102 -30.41 -0.84 -8.14
C SER A 102 -30.11 0.23 -7.08
N ILE A 103 -31.06 1.13 -6.82
CA ILE A 103 -30.97 2.11 -5.73
C ILE A 103 -30.93 1.41 -4.37
N GLN A 104 -31.81 0.44 -4.11
CA GLN A 104 -31.81 -0.29 -2.84
C GLN A 104 -30.49 -1.02 -2.61
N LYS A 105 -29.96 -1.72 -3.62
CA LYS A 105 -28.65 -2.40 -3.53
C LYS A 105 -27.49 -1.43 -3.30
N SER A 106 -27.56 -0.22 -3.86
CA SER A 106 -26.53 0.81 -3.65
C SER A 106 -26.45 1.33 -2.21
N HIS A 107 -27.51 1.17 -1.41
CA HIS A 107 -27.60 1.65 -0.02
C HIS A 107 -27.40 0.56 1.05
N LEU A 108 -27.38 -0.72 0.68
CA LEU A 108 -27.37 -1.85 1.63
C LEU A 108 -25.98 -2.33 2.07
N ILE A 109 -24.89 -1.68 1.64
CA ILE A 109 -23.51 -2.09 1.95
C ILE A 109 -22.63 -0.88 2.27
#